data_AF-A0A7S3CKM4-F1
#
_entry.id   AF-A0A7S3CKM4-F1
#
_cell.length_a   1.000
_cell.length_b   1.000
_cell.length_c   1.000
_cell.angle_alpha   90.00
_cell.angle_beta   90.00
_cell.angle_gamma   90.00
#
_symmetry.space_group_name_H-M   'P 1'
#
loop_
_entity.id
_entity.type
_entity.pdbx_description
1 polymer ?
#
loop_
_entity_poly.entity_id
_entity_poly.type
_entity_poly.pdbx_seq_one_letter_code
_entity_poly.pdbx_strand_id
1 'polypeptide(L)'
;SVSVLRKPLARRGSKERLLTNHAGTMAEKIKGYMTVKVEEASGKNKRDEYKWDGYDFEGFVKVEIRGGPRNVKVQSKAIKVEGSSIYWNEDLVLEVLEGATELRLILCRKKLPGSSQSSVIAACGIYMNDIMEAVPIDKYFELFKPGQGGDGGFIRVGMTYAAG
;
A
#
# COMPACT_ATOMS: atom_id res chain seq x y z
N SER A 1 54.27 48.94 19.17
CA SER A 1 54.56 49.56 17.86
C SER A 1 53.54 49.12 16.83
N VAL A 2 52.89 50.10 16.19
CA VAL A 2 51.95 49.90 15.08
C VAL A 2 52.75 49.84 13.78
N SER A 3 52.41 48.91 12.88
CA SER A 3 52.82 48.99 11.46
C SER A 3 51.78 48.31 10.59
N VAL A 4 51.43 49.01 9.52
CA VAL A 4 50.26 48.82 8.66
C VAL A 4 50.72 48.27 7.29
N LEU A 5 49.78 47.65 6.56
CA LEU A 5 49.70 47.48 5.09
C LEU A 5 50.56 46.39 4.42
N ARG A 6 49.86 45.46 3.75
CA ARG A 6 49.70 45.43 2.27
C ARG A 6 48.77 44.28 1.83
N LYS A 7 47.73 44.58 1.03
CA LYS A 7 47.05 43.61 0.15
C LYS A 7 47.91 43.36 -1.09
N PRO A 8 47.73 42.22 -1.78
CA PRO A 8 47.32 42.36 -3.18
C PRO A 8 46.36 41.28 -3.73
N LEU A 9 45.56 41.76 -4.67
CA LEU A 9 45.03 41.21 -5.93
C LEU A 9 44.39 39.82 -6.06
N ALA A 10 43.26 39.88 -6.75
CA ALA A 10 42.37 38.82 -7.19
C ALA A 10 42.96 37.87 -8.25
N ARG A 11 42.44 36.64 -8.30
CA ARG A 11 42.22 35.93 -9.55
C ARG A 11 40.82 35.33 -9.60
N ARG A 12 40.13 35.69 -10.68
CA ARG A 12 38.83 35.19 -11.14
C ARG A 12 38.90 33.68 -11.40
N GLY A 13 37.92 32.94 -10.90
CA GLY A 13 37.58 31.60 -11.36
C GLY A 13 36.08 31.55 -11.60
N SER A 14 35.67 31.86 -12.84
CA SER A 14 34.30 31.73 -13.30
C SER A 14 33.90 30.25 -13.24
N LYS A 15 32.99 29.88 -12.34
CA LYS A 15 32.31 28.58 -12.38
C LYS A 15 31.05 28.71 -13.20
N GLU A 16 31.16 28.31 -14.46
CA GLU A 16 30.04 28.15 -15.38
C GLU A 16 29.49 26.72 -15.26
N ARG A 17 28.15 26.63 -15.23
CA ARG A 17 27.27 25.46 -15.47
C ARG A 17 27.48 24.17 -14.66
N LEU A 18 26.46 23.85 -13.88
CA LEU A 18 25.62 22.67 -14.16
C LEU A 18 24.25 22.88 -13.50
N LEU A 19 23.28 23.31 -14.31
CA LEU A 19 21.85 23.20 -14.01
C LEU A 19 21.51 21.71 -14.03
N THR A 20 21.55 21.05 -12.88
CA THR A 20 21.04 19.70 -12.73
C THR A 20 19.52 19.75 -12.62
N ASN A 21 18.88 19.25 -13.69
CA ASN A 21 17.61 18.55 -13.75
C ASN A 21 16.42 19.18 -13.01
N HIS A 22 15.53 19.75 -13.81
CA HIS A 22 14.13 19.88 -13.44
C HIS A 22 13.57 18.47 -13.19
N ALA A 23 13.54 18.04 -11.94
CA ALA A 23 12.52 17.11 -11.49
C ALA A 23 11.20 17.89 -11.58
N GLY A 24 10.57 17.84 -12.75
CA GLY A 24 9.20 18.30 -12.90
C GLY A 24 8.37 17.51 -11.88
N THR A 25 7.85 18.19 -10.87
CA THR A 25 6.73 17.68 -10.08
C THR A 25 5.63 17.34 -11.08
N MET A 26 5.51 16.07 -11.44
CA MET A 26 4.35 15.57 -12.15
C MET A 26 3.16 15.95 -11.27
N ALA A 27 2.35 16.90 -11.73
CA ALA A 27 1.17 17.33 -10.99
C ALA A 27 0.34 16.09 -10.64
N GLU A 28 -0.11 15.96 -9.39
CA GLU A 28 -0.91 14.81 -8.96
C GLU A 28 -2.23 14.80 -9.75
N LYS A 29 -2.28 14.02 -10.83
CA LYS A 29 -3.48 13.84 -11.63
C LYS A 29 -4.24 12.61 -11.15
N ILE A 30 -5.45 12.82 -10.66
CA ILE A 30 -6.39 11.74 -10.34
C ILE A 30 -6.99 11.24 -11.66
N LYS A 31 -6.91 9.92 -11.91
CA LYS A 31 -7.57 9.27 -13.04
C LYS A 31 -9.00 8.86 -12.73
N GLY A 32 -9.30 8.63 -11.45
CA GLY A 32 -10.63 8.20 -10.99
C GLY A 32 -10.56 7.61 -9.59
N TYR A 33 -11.59 6.84 -9.23
CA TYR A 33 -11.76 6.26 -7.90
C TYR A 33 -12.03 4.76 -7.99
N MET A 34 -11.31 3.98 -7.19
CA MET A 34 -11.53 2.56 -7.01
C MET A 34 -12.31 2.34 -5.72
N THR A 35 -13.44 1.63 -5.81
CA THR A 35 -14.14 1.12 -4.63
C THR A 35 -13.76 -0.36 -4.48
N VAL A 36 -13.26 -0.72 -3.30
CA VAL A 36 -12.91 -2.09 -2.91
C VAL A 36 -13.82 -2.50 -1.77
N LYS A 37 -14.76 -3.41 -2.04
CA LYS A 37 -15.58 -4.04 -1.02
C LYS A 37 -14.81 -5.19 -0.40
N VAL A 38 -14.37 -5.02 0.83
CA VAL A 38 -13.71 -6.08 1.59
C VAL A 38 -14.79 -6.91 2.27
N GLU A 39 -15.05 -8.11 1.75
CA GLU A 39 -16.14 -8.96 2.25
C GLU A 39 -15.66 -9.84 3.40
N GLU A 40 -14.71 -10.74 3.13
CA GLU A 40 -14.25 -11.74 4.09
C GLU A 40 -12.81 -12.18 3.84
N ALA A 41 -12.18 -12.75 4.85
CA ALA A 41 -10.94 -13.49 4.73
C ALA A 41 -11.01 -14.78 5.54
N SER A 42 -10.33 -15.82 5.05
CA SER A 42 -10.15 -17.07 5.77
C SER A 42 -8.68 -17.37 6.00
N GLY A 43 -8.37 -17.84 7.20
CA GLY A 43 -7.07 -18.38 7.58
C GLY A 43 -6.87 -19.82 7.17
N LYS A 44 -7.80 -20.41 6.42
CA LYS A 44 -7.65 -21.73 5.80
C LYS A 44 -7.24 -21.57 4.34
N ASN A 45 -6.53 -22.57 3.82
CA ASN A 45 -6.25 -22.65 2.40
C ASN A 45 -7.20 -23.61 1.67
N LYS A 46 -6.96 -23.83 0.38
CA LYS A 46 -7.72 -24.78 -0.47
C LYS A 46 -7.70 -26.24 0.02
N ARG A 47 -6.77 -26.59 0.92
CA ARG A 47 -6.64 -27.92 1.54
C ARG A 47 -7.25 -27.99 2.94
N ASP A 48 -7.97 -26.95 3.36
CA ASP A 48 -8.53 -26.81 4.71
C ASP A 48 -7.47 -26.70 5.83
N GLU A 49 -6.22 -26.39 5.48
CA GLU A 49 -5.12 -26.24 6.45
C GLU A 49 -5.11 -24.83 7.03
N TYR A 50 -5.00 -24.74 8.35
CA TYR A 50 -4.88 -23.46 9.06
C TYR A 50 -3.51 -22.80 8.83
N LYS A 51 -3.52 -21.50 8.51
CA LYS A 51 -2.33 -20.70 8.18
C LYS A 51 -2.08 -19.53 9.11
N TRP A 52 -3.08 -19.07 9.85
CA TRP A 52 -2.91 -17.97 10.79
C TRP A 52 -2.43 -18.48 12.15
N ASP A 53 -1.55 -17.70 12.78
CA ASP A 53 -0.97 -18.05 14.09
C ASP A 53 -1.94 -17.66 15.21
N GLY A 54 -2.97 -18.49 15.41
CA GLY A 54 -4.04 -18.32 16.40
C GLY A 54 -5.31 -17.65 15.88
N TYR A 55 -6.38 -17.69 16.69
CA TYR A 55 -7.72 -17.20 16.32
C TYR A 55 -8.28 -16.13 17.26
N ASP A 56 -7.60 -15.83 18.38
CA ASP A 56 -8.04 -14.79 19.29
C ASP A 56 -7.34 -13.47 18.98
N PHE A 57 -7.77 -12.83 17.89
CA PHE A 57 -7.30 -11.50 17.53
C PHE A 57 -8.35 -10.71 16.75
N GLU A 58 -8.16 -9.39 16.67
CA GLU A 58 -8.90 -8.53 15.75
C GLU A 58 -8.05 -8.29 14.49
N GLY A 59 -8.61 -8.59 13.32
CA GLY A 59 -7.96 -8.37 12.03
C GLY A 59 -8.58 -7.22 11.24
N PHE A 60 -7.78 -6.59 10.40
CA PHE A 60 -8.20 -5.54 9.48
C PHE A 60 -7.38 -5.61 8.19
N VAL A 61 -7.93 -5.06 7.10
CA VAL A 61 -7.27 -5.04 5.80
C VAL A 61 -6.81 -3.62 5.49
N LYS A 62 -5.53 -3.45 5.13
CA LYS A 62 -5.04 -2.24 4.48
C LYS A 62 -5.09 -2.44 2.98
N VAL A 63 -5.68 -1.47 2.28
CA VAL A 63 -5.67 -1.42 0.81
C VAL A 63 -4.73 -0.28 0.41
N GLU A 64 -3.74 -0.60 -0.43
CA GLU A 64 -2.71 0.34 -0.85
C GLU A 64 -2.55 0.32 -2.37
N ILE A 65 -2.69 1.47 -3.03
CA ILE A 65 -2.31 1.66 -4.44
C ILE A 65 -0.90 2.26 -4.50
N ARG A 66 -0.03 1.69 -5.33
CA ARG A 66 1.38 2.09 -5.53
C ARG A 66 1.66 2.43 -7.00
N GLY A 67 2.83 3.03 -7.24
CA GLY A 67 3.37 3.33 -8.58
C GLY A 67 3.17 4.77 -9.04
N GLY A 68 2.13 5.44 -8.53
CA GLY A 68 1.88 6.85 -8.80
C GLY A 68 2.82 7.79 -8.03
N PRO A 69 2.57 9.11 -8.05
CA PRO A 69 3.39 10.12 -7.38
C PRO A 69 3.48 9.92 -5.85
N ARG A 70 2.49 9.23 -5.26
CA ARG A 70 2.48 8.76 -3.88
C ARG A 70 1.67 7.48 -3.75
N ASN A 71 1.85 6.77 -2.63
CA ASN A 71 0.97 5.66 -2.28
C ASN A 71 -0.35 6.20 -1.71
N VAL A 72 -1.47 5.63 -2.16
CA VAL A 72 -2.79 5.90 -1.60
C VAL A 72 -3.17 4.73 -0.70
N LYS A 73 -3.52 5.00 0.57
CA LYS A 73 -3.76 3.95 1.57
C LYS A 73 -5.05 4.22 2.33
N VAL A 74 -5.87 3.19 2.46
CA VAL A 74 -7.04 3.16 3.36
C VAL A 74 -7.06 1.83 4.11
N GLN A 75 -7.89 1.73 5.14
CA GLN A 75 -8.01 0.50 5.91
C GLN A 75 -9.44 0.27 6.37
N SER A 76 -9.81 -1.00 6.50
CA SER A 76 -11.08 -1.42 7.11
C SER A 76 -11.07 -1.23 8.63
N LYS A 77 -12.23 -1.41 9.24
CA LYS A 77 -12.38 -1.63 10.68
C LYS A 77 -11.65 -2.91 11.09
N ALA A 78 -11.20 -2.91 12.35
CA ALA A 78 -10.71 -4.13 12.98
C ALA A 78 -11.89 -4.93 13.54
N ILE A 79 -11.96 -6.21 13.16
CA ILE A 79 -13.04 -7.13 13.53
C ILE A 79 -12.43 -8.39 14.11
N LYS A 80 -13.08 -8.95 15.14
CA LYS A 80 -12.64 -10.18 15.79
C LYS A 80 -12.78 -11.36 14.81
N VAL A 81 -11.81 -12.28 14.85
CA VAL A 81 -11.89 -13.55 14.11
C VAL A 81 -12.98 -14.44 14.69
N GLU A 82 -13.77 -15.04 13.79
CA GLU A 82 -14.80 -16.03 14.08
C GLU A 82 -14.36 -17.39 13.52
N GLY A 83 -13.86 -18.25 14.39
CA GLY A 83 -13.27 -19.54 14.00
C GLY A 83 -12.03 -19.32 13.14
N SER A 84 -12.12 -19.56 11.83
CA SER A 84 -11.05 -19.33 10.86
C SER A 84 -11.25 -18.11 9.98
N SER A 85 -12.31 -17.33 10.18
CA SER A 85 -12.74 -16.32 9.22
C SER A 85 -12.92 -14.95 9.87
N ILE A 86 -12.86 -13.90 9.06
CA ILE A 86 -13.24 -12.54 9.44
C ILE A 86 -14.18 -12.01 8.36
N TYR A 87 -15.26 -11.35 8.76
CA TYR A 87 -16.26 -10.78 7.86
C TYR A 87 -16.36 -9.28 8.10
N TRP A 88 -16.01 -8.46 7.11
CA TRP A 88 -16.06 -7.00 7.19
C TRP A 88 -17.28 -6.41 6.50
N ASN A 89 -17.57 -6.86 5.29
CA ASN A 89 -18.61 -6.27 4.43
C ASN A 89 -18.49 -4.73 4.36
N GLU A 90 -17.27 -4.24 4.12
CA GLU A 90 -16.94 -2.82 4.19
C GLU A 90 -16.41 -2.31 2.85
N ASP A 91 -16.95 -1.18 2.38
CA ASP A 91 -16.48 -0.50 1.18
C ASP A 91 -15.36 0.50 1.51
N LEU A 92 -14.25 0.38 0.79
CA LEU A 92 -13.09 1.25 0.91
C LEU A 92 -12.86 1.96 -0.43
N VAL A 93 -12.82 3.29 -0.41
CA VAL A 93 -12.64 4.11 -1.63
C VAL A 93 -11.24 4.69 -1.66
N LEU A 94 -10.55 4.53 -2.79
CA LEU A 94 -9.20 5.05 -3.02
C LEU A 94 -9.15 5.87 -4.32
N GLU A 95 -8.39 6.96 -4.28
CA GLU A 95 -7.97 7.68 -5.47
C GLU A 95 -7.02 6.80 -6.31
N VAL A 96 -7.27 6.73 -7.62
CA VAL A 96 -6.34 6.14 -8.58
C VAL A 96 -5.58 7.27 -9.24
N LEU A 97 -4.30 7.43 -8.87
CA LEU A 97 -3.43 8.46 -9.42
C LEU A 97 -2.81 8.01 -10.75
N GLU A 98 -2.44 8.97 -11.59
CA GLU A 98 -1.63 8.70 -12.78
C GLU A 98 -0.33 7.98 -12.40
N GLY A 99 0.03 6.96 -13.18
CA GLY A 99 1.16 6.08 -12.89
C GLY A 99 0.89 4.96 -11.88
N ALA A 100 -0.31 4.81 -11.34
CA ALA A 100 -0.64 3.68 -10.47
C ALA A 100 -0.44 2.33 -11.20
N THR A 101 0.31 1.40 -10.58
CA THR A 101 0.69 0.12 -11.18
C THR A 101 0.26 -1.11 -10.37
N GLU A 102 0.09 -0.98 -9.06
CA GLU A 102 -0.16 -2.12 -8.18
C GLU A 102 -1.17 -1.75 -7.09
N LEU A 103 -2.17 -2.61 -6.88
CA LEU A 103 -3.03 -2.63 -5.71
C LEU A 103 -2.57 -3.74 -4.77
N ARG A 104 -2.35 -3.43 -3.49
CA ARG A 104 -2.03 -4.39 -2.44
C ARG A 104 -3.16 -4.51 -1.44
N LEU A 105 -3.54 -5.75 -1.15
CA LEU A 105 -4.40 -6.11 -0.02
C LEU A 105 -3.51 -6.69 1.07
N ILE A 106 -3.52 -6.08 2.25
CA ILE A 106 -2.63 -6.46 3.36
C ILE A 106 -3.49 -6.76 4.59
N LEU A 107 -3.62 -8.05 4.90
CA LEU A 107 -4.29 -8.49 6.12
C LEU A 107 -3.36 -8.29 7.31
N CYS A 108 -3.84 -7.56 8.32
CA CYS A 108 -3.09 -7.17 9.50
C CYS A 108 -3.81 -7.63 10.77
N ARG A 109 -3.05 -7.97 11.80
CA ARG A 109 -3.53 -8.07 13.18
C ARG A 109 -3.49 -6.69 13.81
N LYS A 110 -4.56 -6.30 14.50
CA LYS A 110 -4.60 -5.08 15.31
C LYS A 110 -3.48 -5.13 16.34
N LYS A 111 -2.84 -3.98 16.59
CA LYS A 111 -1.78 -3.87 17.60
C LYS A 111 -2.29 -4.35 18.96
N LEU A 112 -1.46 -5.12 19.65
CA LEU A 112 -1.68 -5.44 21.05
C LEU A 112 -1.30 -4.23 21.92
N PRO A 113 -1.90 -4.07 23.12
CA PRO A 113 -1.43 -3.10 24.09
C PRO A 113 0.08 -3.24 24.33
N GLY A 114 0.83 -2.14 24.24
CA GLY A 114 2.29 -2.13 24.38
C GLY A 114 3.10 -2.37 23.10
N SER A 115 2.46 -2.75 21.99
CA SER A 115 3.13 -2.78 20.67
C SER A 115 3.08 -1.41 19.98
N SER A 116 4.18 -1.05 19.31
CA SER A 116 4.25 0.16 18.48
C SER A 116 3.57 0.00 17.12
N GLN A 117 3.37 -1.23 16.63
CA GLN A 117 2.86 -1.48 15.27
C GLN A 117 1.87 -2.66 15.19
N SER A 118 0.98 -2.61 14.20
CA SER A 118 0.19 -3.75 13.74
C SER A 118 1.09 -4.77 13.05
N SER A 119 0.89 -6.07 13.26
CA SER A 119 1.62 -7.10 12.52
C SER A 119 0.89 -7.47 11.22
N VAL A 120 1.66 -7.67 10.15
CA VAL A 120 1.13 -8.20 8.89
C VAL A 120 0.99 -9.72 9.03
N ILE A 121 -0.18 -10.24 8.68
CA ILE A 121 -0.48 -11.67 8.66
C ILE A 121 -0.15 -12.23 7.28
N ALA A 122 -0.74 -11.63 6.25
CA ALA A 122 -0.56 -12.04 4.87
C ALA A 122 -0.92 -10.88 3.92
N ALA A 123 -0.51 -10.97 2.67
CA ALA A 123 -0.81 -9.96 1.67
C ALA A 123 -0.89 -10.57 0.26
N CYS A 124 -1.54 -9.86 -0.65
CA CYS A 124 -1.44 -10.10 -2.08
C CYS A 124 -1.32 -8.77 -2.84
N GLY A 125 -0.72 -8.83 -4.02
CA GLY A 125 -0.60 -7.72 -4.95
C GLY A 125 -1.28 -8.08 -6.27
N ILE A 126 -1.94 -7.11 -6.89
CA ILE A 126 -2.64 -7.25 -8.16
C ILE A 126 -2.23 -6.07 -9.03
N TYR A 127 -1.89 -6.32 -10.30
CA TYR A 127 -1.57 -5.23 -11.21
C TYR A 127 -2.80 -4.38 -11.51
N MET A 128 -2.63 -3.06 -11.47
CA MET A 128 -3.75 -2.15 -11.72
C MET A 128 -4.32 -2.32 -13.13
N ASN A 129 -3.49 -2.58 -14.13
CA ASN A 129 -3.98 -2.79 -15.50
C ASN A 129 -4.96 -3.98 -15.56
N ASP A 130 -4.60 -5.11 -14.95
CA ASP A 130 -5.46 -6.30 -14.91
C ASP A 130 -6.79 -6.01 -14.20
N ILE A 131 -6.77 -5.22 -13.12
CA ILE A 131 -8.00 -4.81 -12.43
C ILE A 131 -8.87 -3.96 -13.36
N MET A 132 -8.28 -2.95 -13.98
CA MET A 132 -9.00 -1.95 -14.78
C MET A 132 -9.63 -2.56 -16.04
N GLU A 133 -9.04 -3.62 -16.58
CA GLU A 133 -9.60 -4.40 -17.70
C GLU A 133 -10.69 -5.38 -17.25
N ALA A 134 -10.69 -5.78 -15.98
CA ALA A 134 -11.58 -6.83 -15.46
C ALA A 134 -12.75 -6.31 -14.61
N VAL A 135 -12.75 -5.06 -14.16
CA VAL A 135 -13.84 -4.49 -13.35
C VAL A 135 -15.18 -4.55 -14.11
N PRO A 136 -16.29 -4.90 -13.43
CA PRO A 136 -16.40 -5.21 -11.99
C PRO A 136 -15.85 -6.59 -11.62
N ILE A 137 -15.19 -6.66 -10.46
CA ILE A 137 -14.63 -7.91 -9.90
C ILE A 137 -15.41 -8.28 -8.64
N ASP A 138 -15.67 -9.58 -8.44
CA ASP A 138 -16.04 -10.18 -7.15
C ASP A 138 -15.41 -11.58 -7.10
N LYS A 139 -14.27 -11.70 -6.42
CA LYS A 139 -13.43 -12.91 -6.45
C LYS A 139 -12.65 -13.12 -5.15
N TYR A 140 -12.26 -14.38 -4.95
CA TYR A 140 -11.27 -14.77 -3.97
C TYR A 140 -9.85 -14.61 -4.51
N PHE A 141 -8.97 -14.03 -3.70
CA PHE A 141 -7.54 -13.90 -3.94
C PHE A 141 -6.76 -14.68 -2.88
N GLU A 142 -5.73 -15.39 -3.32
CA GLU A 142 -4.79 -16.05 -2.41
C GLU A 142 -3.89 -15.01 -1.74
N LEU A 143 -3.72 -15.15 -0.43
CA LEU A 143 -2.82 -14.33 0.36
C LEU A 143 -1.53 -15.11 0.64
N PHE A 144 -0.43 -14.38 0.79
CA PHE A 144 0.88 -14.94 1.07
C PHE A 144 1.49 -14.33 2.33
N LYS A 145 2.12 -15.16 3.15
CA LYS A 145 2.87 -14.71 4.33
C LYS A 145 4.06 -13.85 3.90
N PRO A 146 4.27 -12.68 4.55
CA PRO A 146 5.41 -11.84 4.24
C PRO A 146 6.74 -12.56 4.50
N GLY A 147 7.73 -12.33 3.63
CA GLY A 147 9.11 -12.83 3.79
C GLY A 147 9.33 -14.30 3.42
N GLN A 148 8.42 -15.20 3.80
CA GLN A 148 8.60 -16.65 3.62
C GLN A 148 7.88 -17.24 2.39
N GLY A 149 7.04 -16.45 1.70
CA GLY A 149 6.34 -16.89 0.48
C GLY A 149 5.34 -18.05 0.69
N GLY A 150 5.02 -18.37 1.95
CA GLY A 150 4.06 -19.40 2.30
C GLY A 150 2.61 -18.93 2.16
N ASP A 151 1.70 -19.89 2.10
CA ASP A 151 0.26 -19.67 2.07
C ASP A 151 -0.25 -18.90 3.31
N GLY A 152 -1.04 -17.86 3.07
CA GLY A 152 -1.63 -16.98 4.07
C GLY A 152 -3.16 -17.03 4.13
N GLY A 153 -3.78 -17.98 3.43
CA GLY A 153 -5.23 -18.09 3.28
C GLY A 153 -5.76 -17.33 2.07
N PHE A 154 -7.01 -16.87 2.14
CA PHE A 154 -7.65 -16.15 1.05
C PHE A 154 -8.50 -14.97 1.53
N ILE A 155 -8.75 -14.03 0.64
CA ILE A 155 -9.63 -12.87 0.85
C ILE A 155 -10.61 -12.76 -0.31
N ARG A 156 -11.89 -12.52 -0.02
CA ARG A 156 -12.88 -12.15 -1.03
C ARG A 156 -13.04 -10.65 -1.08
N VAL A 157 -12.91 -10.08 -2.27
CA VAL A 157 -13.14 -8.65 -2.47
C VAL A 157 -13.96 -8.41 -3.73
N GLY A 158 -14.85 -7.43 -3.63
CA GLY A 158 -15.47 -6.77 -4.76
C GLY A 158 -14.64 -5.56 -5.19
N MET A 159 -14.53 -5.27 -6.49
CA MET A 159 -13.88 -4.06 -6.99
C MET A 159 -14.66 -3.43 -8.13
N THR A 160 -14.81 -2.11 -8.08
CA THR A 160 -15.39 -1.29 -9.17
C THR A 160 -14.61 -0.01 -9.34
N TYR A 161 -14.50 0.47 -10.57
CA TYR A 161 -13.81 1.72 -10.89
C TYR A 161 -14.75 2.75 -11.52
N ALA A 162 -14.63 4.00 -11.06
CA ALA A 162 -15.27 5.15 -11.67
C ALA A 162 -14.19 6.10 -12.22
N ALA A 163 -14.27 6.41 -13.51
CA ALA A 163 -13.38 7.39 -14.13
C ALA A 163 -13.63 8.80 -13.57
N GLY A 164 -12.56 9.57 -13.41
CA GLY A 164 -12.59 10.97 -12.94
C GLY A 164 -12.57 12.00 -14.07
#